data_AF-A0A850CB60-F1
#
_entry.id   AF-A0A850CB60-F1
#
_cell.length_a   1.000
_cell.length_b   1.000
_cell.length_c   1.000
_cell.angle_alpha   90.00
_cell.angle_beta   90.00
_cell.angle_gamma   90.00
#
_symmetry.space_group_name_H-M   'P 1'
#
loop_
_entity.id
_entity.type
_entity.pdbx_description
1 polymer ?
#
loop_
_entity_poly.entity_id
_entity_poly.type
_entity_poly.pdbx_seq_one_letter_code
_entity_poly.pdbx_strand_id
1 'polypeptide(L)'
;MGRSVVGGRKNSDRDGGAGILTKLLNDPKSFKEAQKKVRQAQGGGKKSKGPETFPNLDPPLKRGPNHMTPSGDKDLDRQRLREALHDKIDEVSDGRDPTTFWSGAQRRPCMSAVWDRESGRVYYNHNTKGKVLEDPDGLHPTLKDRYDEYKKGDGGTWKQYEPNQKDHGEPGTHSETRATNEALLDAETDYAKGERRDKPKLDDFMVDNANPSNKEFMPCCPQCTQMIDGVDGADAGWDKDEQGNKKHRTGKTGL
;
A
#
# COMPACT_ATOMS: atom_id res chain seq x y z
N MET A 1 -15.22 -28.35 63.54
CA MET A 1 -14.50 -28.28 62.25
C MET A 1 -15.50 -27.70 61.25
N GLY A 2 -15.37 -26.56 60.56
CA GLY A 2 -14.31 -25.56 60.36
C GLY A 2 -14.92 -24.21 59.89
N ARG A 3 -14.10 -23.14 59.95
CA ARG A 3 -14.34 -21.72 59.57
C ARG A 3 -14.73 -21.58 58.07
N SER A 4 -15.63 -20.69 57.61
CA SER A 4 -15.71 -19.21 57.60
C SER A 4 -14.81 -18.47 56.56
N VAL A 5 -15.48 -17.65 55.72
CA VAL A 5 -15.07 -16.34 55.12
C VAL A 5 -14.38 -16.27 53.72
N VAL A 6 -15.08 -15.61 52.77
CA VAL A 6 -14.69 -14.63 51.72
C VAL A 6 -13.80 -15.01 50.51
N GLY A 7 -14.39 -14.78 49.32
CA GLY A 7 -13.89 -13.80 48.33
C GLY A 7 -12.82 -14.23 47.34
N GLY A 8 -13.07 -13.96 46.05
CA GLY A 8 -12.00 -13.87 45.05
C GLY A 8 -12.45 -14.10 43.61
N ARG A 9 -12.85 -13.02 42.92
CA ARG A 9 -12.56 -12.90 41.48
C ARG A 9 -11.03 -12.89 41.30
N LYS A 10 -10.51 -13.66 40.33
CA LYS A 10 -9.24 -13.46 39.57
C LYS A 10 -9.23 -14.52 38.44
N ASN A 11 -9.43 -14.15 37.17
CA ASN A 11 -8.42 -13.72 36.18
C ASN A 11 -7.18 -14.60 36.10
N SER A 12 -7.02 -15.27 34.95
CA SER A 12 -5.76 -15.64 34.23
C SER A 12 -6.11 -16.75 33.21
N ASP A 13 -5.74 -16.77 31.92
CA ASP A 13 -4.94 -15.87 31.09
C ASP A 13 -5.42 -15.99 29.64
N ARG A 14 -5.71 -14.84 29.01
CA ARG A 14 -5.75 -14.68 27.56
C ARG A 14 -4.36 -14.23 27.12
N ASP A 15 -3.43 -15.16 27.00
CA ASP A 15 -2.07 -14.89 26.50
C ASP A 15 -1.81 -15.60 25.15
N GLY A 16 -2.75 -15.47 24.22
CA GLY A 16 -2.56 -15.93 22.84
C GLY A 16 -1.81 -14.93 21.95
N GLY A 17 -1.89 -13.62 22.25
CA GLY A 17 -1.34 -12.55 21.42
C GLY A 17 0.09 -12.13 21.78
N ALA A 18 0.41 -12.10 23.08
CA ALA A 18 1.72 -11.63 23.55
C ALA A 18 2.86 -12.63 23.23
N GLY A 19 2.56 -13.94 23.20
CA GLY A 19 3.55 -14.98 22.90
C GLY A 19 4.00 -15.03 21.43
N ILE A 20 3.17 -14.57 20.51
CA ILE A 20 3.46 -14.60 19.06
C ILE A 20 4.29 -13.39 18.65
N LEU A 21 3.98 -12.19 19.18
CA LEU A 21 4.83 -11.00 19.01
C LEU A 21 6.23 -11.23 19.57
N THR A 22 6.35 -11.92 20.71
CA THR A 22 7.65 -12.22 21.32
C THR A 22 8.47 -13.24 20.51
N LYS A 23 7.82 -14.12 19.73
CA LYS A 23 8.52 -15.07 18.84
C LYS A 23 8.93 -14.47 17.50
N LEU A 24 8.10 -13.60 16.92
CA LEU A 24 8.41 -12.89 15.67
C LEU A 24 9.51 -11.84 15.83
N LEU A 25 9.58 -11.17 16.99
CA LEU A 25 10.59 -10.16 17.27
C LEU A 25 11.96 -10.74 17.69
N ASN A 26 12.03 -12.01 18.12
CA ASN A 26 13.27 -12.60 18.66
C ASN A 26 13.90 -13.71 17.80
N ASP A 27 13.30 -14.15 16.69
CA ASP A 27 13.89 -15.20 15.86
C ASP A 27 14.01 -14.80 14.37
N PRO A 28 15.22 -14.35 13.93
CA PRO A 28 15.51 -14.01 12.54
C PRO A 28 15.26 -15.14 11.53
N LYS A 29 15.13 -16.39 12.00
CA LYS A 29 14.84 -17.55 11.14
C LYS A 29 13.37 -17.65 10.78
N SER A 30 12.46 -17.24 11.68
CA SER A 30 11.02 -17.29 11.46
C SER A 30 10.57 -16.34 10.34
N PHE A 31 11.16 -15.14 10.28
CA PHE A 31 10.94 -14.16 9.22
C PHE A 31 11.53 -14.61 7.86
N LYS A 32 12.71 -15.23 7.88
CA LYS A 32 13.33 -15.79 6.66
C LYS A 32 12.53 -16.97 6.09
N GLU A 33 11.89 -17.79 6.91
CA GLU A 33 11.02 -18.88 6.43
C GLU A 33 9.72 -18.36 5.79
N ALA A 34 9.14 -17.28 6.32
CA ALA A 34 8.00 -16.61 5.69
C ALA A 34 8.38 -16.04 4.31
N GLN A 35 9.52 -15.34 4.21
CA GLN A 35 10.05 -14.84 2.93
C GLN A 35 10.39 -15.97 1.93
N LYS A 36 10.88 -17.12 2.41
CA LYS A 36 11.26 -18.25 1.56
C LYS A 36 10.04 -18.99 1.00
N LYS A 37 8.94 -19.06 1.76
CA LYS A 37 7.66 -19.61 1.27
C LYS A 37 7.02 -18.73 0.20
N VAL A 38 7.10 -17.40 0.32
CA VAL A 38 6.66 -16.47 -0.74
C VAL A 38 7.50 -16.63 -2.01
N ARG A 39 8.82 -16.83 -1.88
CA ARG A 39 9.70 -17.11 -3.04
C ARG A 39 9.51 -18.49 -3.67
N GLN A 40 9.08 -19.50 -2.91
CA GLN A 40 8.86 -20.86 -3.44
C GLN A 40 7.48 -21.04 -4.10
N ALA A 41 6.46 -20.25 -3.74
CA ALA A 41 5.17 -20.29 -4.41
C ALA A 41 5.21 -19.81 -5.89
N GLN A 42 6.30 -19.15 -6.30
CA GLN A 42 6.56 -18.75 -7.69
C GLN A 42 7.48 -19.72 -8.46
N GLY A 43 7.84 -20.87 -7.89
CA GLY A 43 8.90 -21.74 -8.42
C GLY A 43 8.50 -23.20 -8.67
N GLY A 44 7.97 -23.50 -9.87
CA GLY A 44 7.96 -24.84 -10.48
C GLY A 44 7.30 -24.77 -11.86
N GLY A 45 7.98 -24.68 -13.00
CA GLY A 45 8.95 -25.61 -13.62
C GLY A 45 8.18 -26.49 -14.63
N LYS A 46 8.44 -26.60 -15.94
CA LYS A 46 9.62 -26.47 -16.82
C LYS A 46 9.16 -26.30 -18.29
N LYS A 47 9.93 -25.59 -19.14
CA LYS A 47 10.42 -26.11 -20.43
C LYS A 47 11.51 -25.21 -21.07
N SER A 48 12.61 -25.88 -21.43
CA SER A 48 13.68 -25.56 -22.39
C SER A 48 14.38 -24.19 -22.34
N LYS A 49 15.68 -24.23 -21.97
CA LYS A 49 16.70 -23.23 -22.30
C LYS A 49 16.83 -23.11 -23.84
N GLY A 50 16.24 -22.07 -24.41
CA GLY A 50 16.72 -21.46 -25.64
C GLY A 50 17.84 -20.46 -25.31
N PRO A 51 18.55 -19.91 -26.31
CA PRO A 51 19.51 -18.84 -26.07
C PRO A 51 18.81 -17.70 -25.32
N GLU A 52 19.46 -17.15 -24.28
CA GLU A 52 18.99 -15.95 -23.58
C GLU A 52 19.01 -14.78 -24.56
N THR A 53 17.96 -14.66 -25.36
CA THR A 53 17.69 -13.45 -26.12
C THR A 53 17.26 -12.41 -25.10
N PHE A 54 18.20 -11.59 -24.63
CA PHE A 54 17.87 -10.35 -23.95
C PHE A 54 16.91 -9.57 -24.86
N PRO A 55 15.78 -9.08 -24.35
CA PRO A 55 14.84 -8.33 -25.17
C PRO A 55 15.54 -7.12 -25.78
N ASN A 56 15.35 -6.91 -27.09
CA ASN A 56 15.86 -5.73 -27.75
C ASN A 56 15.04 -4.52 -27.29
N LEU A 57 15.68 -3.68 -26.47
CA LEU A 57 15.11 -2.44 -25.94
C LEU A 57 15.69 -1.22 -26.67
N ASP A 58 15.89 -1.26 -27.99
CA ASP A 58 16.27 -0.07 -28.76
C ASP A 58 15.03 0.66 -29.34
N PRO A 59 14.84 1.96 -29.05
CA PRO A 59 15.60 2.78 -28.10
C PRO A 59 15.31 2.38 -26.64
N PRO A 60 16.25 2.68 -25.70
CA PRO A 60 16.14 2.31 -24.29
C PRO A 60 14.79 2.69 -23.70
N LEU A 61 14.15 1.74 -23.04
CA LEU A 61 12.92 1.98 -22.29
C LEU A 61 13.24 2.85 -21.07
N LYS A 62 12.61 4.03 -20.99
CA LYS A 62 12.64 4.88 -19.79
C LYS A 62 11.89 4.15 -18.67
N ARG A 63 12.54 4.01 -17.51
CA ARG A 63 11.98 3.31 -16.33
C ARG A 63 11.56 4.30 -15.27
N GLY A 64 10.50 3.96 -14.53
CA GLY A 64 10.11 4.71 -13.35
C GLY A 64 11.21 4.63 -12.28
N PRO A 65 11.64 5.74 -11.67
CA PRO A 65 12.66 5.70 -10.62
C PRO A 65 12.12 5.00 -9.37
N ASN A 66 12.89 4.06 -8.80
CA ASN A 66 12.56 3.45 -7.50
C ASN A 66 13.06 4.29 -6.31
N HIS A 67 13.79 5.38 -6.57
CA HIS A 67 14.30 6.29 -5.56
C HIS A 67 14.37 7.71 -6.10
N MET A 68 13.94 8.69 -5.30
CA MET A 68 14.00 10.11 -5.60
C MET A 68 14.44 10.88 -4.35
N THR A 69 15.27 11.89 -4.52
CA THR A 69 15.65 12.80 -3.44
C THR A 69 14.61 13.92 -3.31
N PRO A 70 14.01 14.16 -2.13
CA PRO A 70 13.07 15.26 -1.92
C PRO A 70 13.72 16.60 -2.20
N SER A 71 13.00 17.49 -2.88
CA SER A 71 13.48 18.85 -3.14
C SER A 71 13.26 19.80 -1.96
N GLY A 72 12.36 19.44 -1.04
CA GLY A 72 11.85 20.31 0.02
C GLY A 72 10.61 21.12 -0.39
N ASP A 73 10.33 21.22 -1.69
CA ASP A 73 9.11 21.81 -2.25
C ASP A 73 8.11 20.68 -2.55
N LYS A 74 6.96 20.71 -1.86
CA LYS A 74 5.93 19.67 -1.98
C LYS A 74 5.26 19.64 -3.35
N ASP A 75 5.08 20.79 -4.00
CA ASP A 75 4.39 20.85 -5.29
C ASP A 75 5.31 20.36 -6.40
N LEU A 76 6.59 20.73 -6.35
CA LEU A 76 7.60 20.18 -7.25
C LEU A 76 7.79 18.67 -7.04
N ASP A 77 7.85 18.23 -5.78
CA ASP A 77 7.95 16.80 -5.45
C ASP A 77 6.74 16.01 -5.97
N ARG A 78 5.52 16.59 -5.92
CA ARG A 78 4.32 15.97 -6.48
C ARG A 78 4.38 15.87 -8.00
N GLN A 79 4.83 16.91 -8.70
CA GLN A 79 5.04 16.86 -10.15
C GLN A 79 6.04 15.77 -10.53
N ARG A 80 7.15 15.64 -9.78
CA ARG A 80 8.15 14.58 -9.99
C ARG A 80 7.58 13.19 -9.75
N LEU A 81 6.77 13.01 -8.71
CA LEU A 81 6.08 11.74 -8.44
C LEU A 81 5.12 11.36 -9.58
N ARG A 82 4.41 12.35 -10.14
CA ARG A 82 3.53 12.14 -11.30
C ARG A 82 4.30 11.71 -12.53
N GLU A 83 5.40 12.38 -12.85
CA GLU A 83 6.28 11.98 -13.96
C GLU A 83 6.84 10.57 -13.76
N ALA A 84 7.26 10.24 -12.53
CA ALA A 84 7.75 8.92 -12.17
C ALA A 84 6.68 7.83 -12.35
N LEU A 85 5.42 8.13 -12.01
CA LEU A 85 4.28 7.25 -12.27
C LEU A 85 4.01 7.07 -13.77
N HIS A 86 4.12 8.14 -14.56
CA HIS A 86 3.94 8.06 -16.02
C HIS A 86 5.02 7.20 -16.67
N ASP A 87 6.28 7.40 -16.27
CA ASP A 87 7.41 6.57 -16.70
C ASP A 87 7.20 5.12 -16.31
N LYS A 88 6.69 4.86 -15.09
CA LYS A 88 6.38 3.49 -14.68
C LYS A 88 5.26 2.89 -15.51
N ILE A 89 4.19 3.63 -15.80
CA ILE A 89 3.10 3.17 -16.66
C ILE A 89 3.64 2.79 -18.04
N ASP A 90 4.53 3.57 -18.64
CA ASP A 90 5.18 3.23 -19.92
C ASP A 90 6.02 1.96 -19.80
N GLU A 91 6.85 1.86 -18.77
CA GLU A 91 7.70 0.70 -18.49
C GLU A 91 6.90 -0.59 -18.41
N VAL A 92 5.81 -0.60 -17.63
CA VAL A 92 5.00 -1.81 -17.42
C VAL A 92 3.99 -2.04 -18.57
N SER A 93 3.79 -1.07 -19.45
CA SER A 93 2.98 -1.23 -20.67
C SER A 93 3.76 -1.85 -21.82
N ASP A 94 5.08 -1.77 -21.78
CA ASP A 94 5.93 -2.17 -22.88
C ASP A 94 6.08 -3.70 -22.93
N GLY A 95 5.43 -4.32 -23.91
CA GLY A 95 5.50 -5.76 -24.14
C GLY A 95 6.87 -6.26 -24.58
N ARG A 96 7.84 -5.38 -24.86
CA ARG A 96 9.23 -5.76 -25.18
C ARG A 96 9.97 -6.28 -23.95
N ASP A 97 9.65 -5.81 -22.73
CA ASP A 97 10.26 -6.29 -21.49
C ASP A 97 9.30 -7.18 -20.67
N PRO A 98 9.33 -8.51 -20.84
CA PRO A 98 8.45 -9.41 -20.11
C PRO A 98 8.72 -9.45 -18.60
N THR A 99 9.86 -8.91 -18.12
CA THR A 99 10.20 -8.94 -16.70
C THR A 99 9.45 -7.88 -15.89
N THR A 100 9.01 -6.81 -16.55
CA THR A 100 8.25 -5.71 -15.94
C THR A 100 6.87 -5.53 -16.53
N PHE A 101 6.56 -6.18 -17.64
CA PHE A 101 5.28 -6.06 -18.32
C PHE A 101 4.10 -6.50 -17.44
N TRP A 102 3.11 -5.62 -17.33
CA TRP A 102 1.80 -5.89 -16.75
C TRP A 102 0.72 -5.73 -17.83
N SER A 103 -0.11 -6.76 -18.00
CA SER A 103 -1.22 -6.70 -18.95
C SER A 103 -2.17 -5.54 -18.63
N GLY A 104 -2.86 -5.02 -19.65
CA GLY A 104 -3.85 -3.95 -19.45
C GLY A 104 -4.95 -4.31 -18.46
N ALA A 105 -5.28 -5.61 -18.33
CA ALA A 105 -6.24 -6.10 -17.34
C ALA A 105 -5.69 -6.07 -15.90
N GLN A 106 -4.38 -6.26 -15.72
CA GLN A 106 -3.72 -6.17 -14.41
C GLN A 106 -3.59 -4.72 -13.95
N ARG A 107 -3.23 -3.81 -14.85
CA ARG A 107 -2.95 -2.40 -14.49
C ARG A 107 -4.19 -1.60 -14.13
N ARG A 108 -5.37 -2.02 -14.60
CA ARG A 108 -6.62 -1.27 -14.44
C ARG A 108 -7.33 -1.59 -13.13
N PRO A 109 -8.16 -0.65 -12.61
CA PRO A 109 -8.46 0.67 -13.18
C PRO A 109 -7.41 1.75 -12.88
N CYS A 110 -6.57 1.58 -11.86
CA CYS A 110 -5.65 2.61 -11.39
C CYS A 110 -4.24 2.05 -11.16
N MET A 111 -3.24 2.87 -11.42
CA MET A 111 -1.88 2.68 -10.93
C MET A 111 -1.50 3.83 -10.00
N SER A 112 -0.77 3.50 -8.94
CA SER A 112 -0.37 4.45 -7.91
C SER A 112 1.14 4.42 -7.72
N ALA A 113 1.69 5.58 -7.39
CA ALA A 113 3.04 5.72 -6.88
C ALA A 113 2.96 6.28 -5.46
N VAL A 114 3.64 5.64 -4.52
CA VAL A 114 3.83 6.14 -3.15
C VAL A 114 5.30 6.40 -2.92
N TRP A 115 5.64 7.62 -2.51
CA TRP A 115 7.00 8.04 -2.22
C TRP A 115 7.18 8.22 -0.72
N ASP A 116 8.05 7.40 -0.12
CA ASP A 116 8.58 7.64 1.22
C ASP A 116 9.59 8.78 1.15
N ARG A 117 9.21 9.98 1.58
CA ARG A 117 10.06 11.16 1.45
C ARG A 117 11.24 11.15 2.43
N GLU A 118 11.21 10.33 3.49
CA GLU A 118 12.35 10.22 4.40
C GLU A 118 13.46 9.35 3.79
N SER A 119 13.11 8.17 3.26
CA SER A 119 14.09 7.25 2.66
C SER A 119 14.37 7.51 1.19
N GLY A 120 13.51 8.26 0.51
CA GLY A 120 13.56 8.52 -0.94
C GLY A 120 12.97 7.40 -1.80
N ARG A 121 12.57 6.25 -1.25
CA ARG A 121 12.07 5.11 -2.04
C ARG A 121 10.67 5.34 -2.61
N VAL A 122 10.44 4.86 -3.83
CA VAL A 122 9.15 4.96 -4.54
C VAL A 122 8.59 3.57 -4.81
N TYR A 123 7.33 3.38 -4.45
CA TYR A 123 6.60 2.11 -4.53
C TYR A 123 5.47 2.26 -5.53
N TYR A 124 5.43 1.37 -6.51
CA TYR A 124 4.43 1.41 -7.57
C TYR A 124 3.52 0.19 -7.46
N ASN A 125 2.22 0.41 -7.60
CA ASN A 125 1.28 -0.69 -7.53
C ASN A 125 0.11 -0.52 -8.50
N HIS A 126 -0.77 -1.52 -8.51
CA HIS A 126 -2.00 -1.55 -9.29
C HIS A 126 -3.10 -2.26 -8.49
N ASN A 127 -4.37 -2.08 -8.87
CA ASN A 127 -5.47 -2.79 -8.23
C ASN A 127 -5.39 -4.31 -8.50
N THR A 128 -5.90 -5.12 -7.57
CA THR A 128 -6.04 -6.58 -7.77
C THR A 128 -7.46 -7.05 -7.58
N LYS A 129 -7.87 -8.06 -8.35
CA LYS A 129 -9.16 -8.76 -8.20
C LYS A 129 -9.12 -9.92 -7.21
N GLY A 130 -7.97 -10.18 -6.58
CA GLY A 130 -7.84 -11.23 -5.57
C GLY A 130 -8.62 -10.89 -4.30
N LYS A 131 -8.77 -11.88 -3.42
CA LYS A 131 -9.00 -11.57 -1.99
C LYS A 131 -7.90 -10.60 -1.57
N VAL A 132 -8.18 -9.65 -0.67
CA VAL A 132 -7.15 -8.87 0.07
C VAL A 132 -5.88 -9.68 0.17
N LEU A 133 -4.70 -9.07 -0.07
CA LEU A 133 -3.36 -9.61 0.25
C LEU A 133 -3.56 -10.88 1.05
N GLU A 134 -3.39 -12.08 0.48
CA GLU A 134 -4.07 -13.34 0.92
C GLU A 134 -4.00 -13.65 2.43
N ASP A 135 -3.17 -12.89 3.15
CA ASP A 135 -3.20 -12.67 4.58
C ASP A 135 -3.50 -11.17 4.95
N PRO A 136 -4.67 -10.84 5.55
CA PRO A 136 -4.92 -9.53 6.17
C PRO A 136 -3.90 -9.15 7.25
N ASP A 137 -3.13 -10.11 7.78
CA ASP A 137 -2.00 -9.85 8.68
C ASP A 137 -0.76 -9.31 7.94
N GLY A 138 -0.77 -9.31 6.59
CA GLY A 138 0.20 -8.65 5.74
C GLY A 138 0.00 -7.13 5.60
N LEU A 139 -1.08 -6.58 6.18
CA LEU A 139 -1.25 -5.14 6.29
C LEU A 139 -0.44 -4.58 7.46
N HIS A 140 0.20 -3.44 7.23
CA HIS A 140 0.78 -2.62 8.29
C HIS A 140 -0.29 -2.33 9.36
N PRO A 141 0.01 -2.39 10.67
CA PRO A 141 -0.98 -2.26 11.74
C PRO A 141 -1.95 -1.08 11.57
N THR A 142 -1.44 0.10 11.19
CA THR A 142 -2.27 1.28 10.93
C THR A 142 -3.30 1.07 9.80
N LEU A 143 -2.91 0.39 8.73
CA LEU A 143 -3.81 0.07 7.62
C LEU A 143 -4.76 -1.07 8.01
N LYS A 144 -4.27 -2.05 8.77
CA LYS A 144 -5.09 -3.15 9.28
C LYS A 144 -6.24 -2.63 10.16
N ASP A 145 -5.95 -1.73 11.09
CA ASP A 145 -6.99 -1.15 11.95
C ASP A 145 -8.09 -0.47 11.12
N ARG A 146 -7.70 0.29 10.08
CA ARG A 146 -8.64 0.94 9.15
C ARG A 146 -9.43 -0.05 8.32
N TYR A 147 -8.79 -1.13 7.87
CA TYR A 147 -9.46 -2.21 7.16
C TYR A 147 -10.47 -2.93 8.04
N ASP A 148 -10.13 -3.17 9.31
CA ASP A 148 -11.03 -3.79 10.27
C ASP A 148 -12.23 -2.88 10.57
N GLU A 149 -12.05 -1.55 10.62
CA GLU A 149 -13.15 -0.58 10.66
C GLU A 149 -14.06 -0.65 9.42
N TYR A 150 -13.50 -0.77 8.21
CA TYR A 150 -14.27 -1.02 7.00
C TYR A 150 -15.11 -2.30 7.10
N LYS A 151 -14.54 -3.39 7.63
CA LYS A 151 -15.25 -4.69 7.75
C LYS A 151 -16.36 -4.69 8.80
N LYS A 152 -16.33 -3.79 9.77
CA LYS A 152 -17.42 -3.61 10.75
C LYS A 152 -18.69 -3.01 10.12
N GLY A 153 -18.60 -2.38 8.95
CA GLY A 153 -19.75 -1.74 8.29
C GLY A 153 -20.39 -0.68 9.19
N ASP A 154 -21.72 -0.71 9.31
CA ASP A 154 -22.52 0.25 10.09
C ASP A 154 -22.20 0.28 11.61
N GLY A 155 -21.42 -0.70 12.11
CA GLY A 155 -20.93 -0.74 13.49
C GLY A 155 -19.52 -0.17 13.69
N GLY A 156 -18.86 0.28 12.62
CA GLY A 156 -17.52 0.86 12.65
C GLY A 156 -17.49 2.38 12.53
N THR A 157 -16.29 2.93 12.46
CA THR A 157 -16.02 4.36 12.19
C THR A 157 -15.86 4.66 10.69
N TRP A 158 -15.97 3.65 9.84
CA TRP A 158 -15.84 3.78 8.39
C TRP A 158 -16.99 4.60 7.81
N LYS A 159 -16.66 5.71 7.15
CA LYS A 159 -17.65 6.66 6.64
C LYS A 159 -18.08 6.29 5.23
N GLN A 160 -19.37 6.49 4.96
CA GLN A 160 -19.95 6.46 3.62
C GLN A 160 -19.88 7.88 3.03
N TYR A 161 -18.97 8.16 2.11
CA TYR A 161 -18.88 9.48 1.45
C TYR A 161 -19.73 9.59 0.18
N GLU A 162 -20.12 8.46 -0.41
CA GLU A 162 -20.98 8.43 -1.60
C GLU A 162 -21.97 7.25 -1.59
N PRO A 163 -23.11 7.34 -2.30
CA PRO A 163 -24.14 6.29 -2.27
C PRO A 163 -23.65 4.91 -2.72
N ASN A 164 -22.76 4.87 -3.72
CA ASN A 164 -22.31 3.63 -4.37
C ASN A 164 -20.89 3.21 -3.94
N GLN A 165 -20.40 3.68 -2.78
CA GLN A 165 -19.03 3.45 -2.30
C GLN A 165 -18.63 1.97 -2.27
N LYS A 166 -19.59 1.08 -2.02
CA LYS A 166 -19.41 -0.37 -2.01
C LYS A 166 -18.99 -0.96 -3.37
N ASP A 167 -19.27 -0.26 -4.47
CA ASP A 167 -18.98 -0.74 -5.83
C ASP A 167 -17.50 -0.52 -6.20
N HIS A 168 -16.73 0.19 -5.38
CA HIS A 168 -15.31 0.44 -5.59
C HIS A 168 -14.41 -0.77 -5.33
N GLY A 169 -14.91 -1.82 -4.67
CA GLY A 169 -14.13 -2.99 -4.27
C GLY A 169 -13.86 -3.02 -2.75
N GLU A 170 -12.92 -3.86 -2.32
CA GLU A 170 -12.42 -3.85 -0.94
C GLU A 170 -11.15 -2.96 -0.89
N PRO A 171 -11.05 -1.98 0.04
CA PRO A 171 -9.93 -1.03 0.07
C PRO A 171 -8.54 -1.68 0.11
N GLY A 172 -8.42 -2.87 0.73
CA GLY A 172 -7.17 -3.62 0.82
C GLY A 172 -6.59 -4.08 -0.53
N THR A 173 -7.40 -4.11 -1.60
CA THR A 173 -6.96 -4.56 -2.94
C THR A 173 -6.61 -3.39 -3.85
N HIS A 174 -6.77 -2.16 -3.38
CA HIS A 174 -6.59 -0.96 -4.19
C HIS A 174 -5.11 -0.60 -4.31
N SER A 175 -4.76 -0.02 -5.45
CA SER A 175 -3.37 0.32 -5.79
C SER A 175 -2.71 1.20 -4.73
N GLU A 176 -3.42 2.23 -4.26
CA GLU A 176 -2.99 3.19 -3.24
C GLU A 176 -2.66 2.49 -1.92
N THR A 177 -3.58 1.63 -1.47
CA THR A 177 -3.43 0.86 -0.23
C THR A 177 -2.24 -0.08 -0.31
N ARG A 178 -2.09 -0.80 -1.43
CA ARG A 178 -1.00 -1.76 -1.60
C ARG A 178 0.37 -1.08 -1.66
N ALA A 179 0.50 0.01 -2.42
CA ALA A 179 1.73 0.81 -2.47
C ALA A 179 2.10 1.39 -1.10
N THR A 180 1.10 1.95 -0.38
CA THR A 180 1.31 2.52 0.96
C THR A 180 1.68 1.44 1.97
N ASN A 181 1.08 0.26 1.87
CA ASN A 181 1.39 -0.87 2.73
C ASN A 181 2.85 -1.32 2.59
N GLU A 182 3.31 -1.51 1.36
CA GLU A 182 4.71 -1.86 1.08
C GLU A 182 5.66 -0.78 1.61
N ALA A 183 5.34 0.50 1.38
CA ALA A 183 6.14 1.63 1.85
C ALA A 183 6.26 1.67 3.38
N LEU A 184 5.16 1.46 4.10
CA LEU A 184 5.13 1.45 5.57
C LEU A 184 5.90 0.26 6.15
N LEU A 185 5.76 -0.94 5.59
CA LEU A 185 6.44 -2.13 6.08
C LEU A 185 7.96 -2.03 5.90
N ASP A 186 8.42 -1.50 4.76
CA ASP A 186 9.84 -1.24 4.53
C ASP A 186 10.36 -0.14 5.47
N ALA A 187 9.57 0.92 5.69
CA ALA A 187 9.94 1.98 6.62
C ALA A 187 10.02 1.50 8.08
N GLU A 188 9.10 0.65 8.53
CA GLU A 188 9.15 0.03 9.87
C GLU A 188 10.36 -0.90 9.99
N THR A 189 10.72 -1.59 8.90
CA THR A 189 11.92 -2.43 8.85
C THR A 189 13.19 -1.60 9.02
N ASP A 190 13.28 -0.45 8.34
CA ASP A 190 14.42 0.46 8.46
C ASP A 190 14.50 1.06 9.87
N TYR A 191 13.37 1.42 10.47
CA TYR A 191 13.31 1.90 11.85
C TYR A 191 13.80 0.82 12.84
N ALA A 192 13.34 -0.42 12.68
CA ALA A 192 13.77 -1.54 13.53
C ALA A 192 15.28 -1.85 13.44
N LYS A 193 15.90 -1.58 12.28
CA LYS A 193 17.35 -1.71 12.08
C LYS A 193 18.16 -0.49 12.53
N GLY A 194 17.50 0.63 12.83
CA GLY A 194 18.15 1.92 13.10
C GLY A 194 18.66 2.64 11.85
N GLU A 195 18.21 2.24 10.65
CA GLU A 195 18.48 2.92 9.37
C GLU A 195 17.58 4.15 9.19
N ARG A 196 16.42 4.16 9.86
CA ARG A 196 15.49 5.30 9.98
C ARG A 196 15.48 5.79 11.42
N ARG A 197 15.49 7.12 11.63
CA ARG A 197 15.57 7.73 12.96
C ARG A 197 14.25 7.65 13.70
N ASP A 198 13.17 8.05 13.03
CA ASP A 198 11.86 8.19 13.64
C ASP A 198 10.94 7.07 13.16
N LYS A 199 9.99 6.69 14.01
CA LYS A 199 8.98 5.69 13.65
C LYS A 199 8.13 6.24 12.48
N PRO A 200 7.92 5.46 11.40
CA PRO A 200 7.20 5.95 10.23
C PRO A 200 5.76 6.34 10.55
N LYS A 201 5.31 7.41 9.91
CA LYS A 201 3.97 7.96 9.98
C LYS A 201 3.45 8.20 8.58
N LEU A 202 2.13 8.22 8.43
CA LEU A 202 1.51 8.37 7.11
C LEU A 202 1.88 9.69 6.42
N ASP A 203 2.13 10.76 7.17
CA ASP A 203 2.51 12.07 6.64
C ASP A 203 3.96 12.15 6.11
N ASP A 204 4.76 11.10 6.32
CA ASP A 204 6.09 10.95 5.70
C ASP A 204 5.99 10.55 4.21
N PHE A 205 4.81 10.10 3.78
CA PHE A 205 4.59 9.57 2.44
C PHE A 205 3.78 10.54 1.57
N MET A 206 4.03 10.47 0.26
CA MET A 206 3.25 11.16 -0.77
C MET A 206 2.69 10.15 -1.77
N VAL A 207 1.46 10.33 -2.22
CA VAL A 207 0.79 9.48 -3.21
C VAL A 207 0.37 10.28 -4.44
N ASP A 208 0.54 9.68 -5.62
CA ASP A 208 -0.10 10.12 -6.88
C ASP A 208 -0.65 8.88 -7.61
N ASN A 209 -1.67 9.11 -8.42
CA ASN A 209 -2.53 8.10 -9.04
C ASN A 209 -2.86 8.50 -10.47
N ALA A 210 -2.84 7.52 -11.37
CA ALA A 210 -3.18 7.76 -12.75
C ALA A 210 -3.92 6.58 -13.36
N ASN A 211 -4.76 6.88 -14.35
CA ASN A 211 -5.35 5.87 -15.20
C ASN A 211 -4.25 5.33 -16.14
N PRO A 212 -3.94 4.03 -16.09
CA PRO A 212 -2.84 3.45 -16.86
C PRO A 212 -3.06 3.47 -18.39
N SER A 213 -4.26 3.83 -18.87
CA SER A 213 -4.60 3.86 -20.30
C SER A 213 -4.37 5.22 -20.94
N ASN A 214 -4.52 6.32 -20.19
CA ASN A 214 -4.40 7.69 -20.71
C ASN A 214 -3.49 8.59 -19.85
N LYS A 215 -2.98 8.08 -18.72
CA LYS A 215 -2.13 8.77 -17.75
C LYS A 215 -2.78 10.01 -17.12
N GLU A 216 -4.10 10.14 -17.23
CA GLU A 216 -4.81 11.21 -16.54
C GLU A 216 -4.82 10.94 -15.04
N PHE A 217 -4.66 12.00 -14.26
CA PHE A 217 -4.76 11.96 -12.80
C PHE A 217 -6.08 11.31 -12.36
N MET A 218 -5.99 10.42 -11.39
CA MET A 218 -7.16 9.80 -10.77
C MET A 218 -7.19 10.14 -9.28
N PRO A 219 -8.23 10.85 -8.78
CA PRO A 219 -8.34 11.05 -7.34
C PRO A 219 -8.52 9.69 -6.63
N CYS A 220 -8.03 9.59 -5.40
CA CYS A 220 -8.33 8.47 -4.53
C CYS A 220 -9.86 8.30 -4.45
N CYS A 221 -10.34 7.06 -4.63
CA CYS A 221 -11.76 6.77 -4.36
C CYS A 221 -12.04 6.91 -2.85
N PRO A 222 -13.31 7.02 -2.42
CA PRO A 222 -13.62 7.25 -1.00
C PRO A 222 -13.02 6.21 -0.05
N GLN A 223 -12.86 4.97 -0.54
CA GLN A 223 -12.28 3.90 0.25
C GLN A 223 -10.77 4.09 0.43
N CYS A 224 -10.03 4.46 -0.64
CA CYS A 224 -8.61 4.77 -0.56
C CYS A 224 -8.35 6.01 0.30
N THR A 225 -9.16 7.06 0.12
CA THR A 225 -9.06 8.32 0.86
C THR A 225 -9.17 8.14 2.38
N GLN A 226 -9.89 7.11 2.84
CA GLN A 226 -9.98 6.73 4.25
C GLN A 226 -8.87 5.76 4.65
N MET A 227 -8.57 4.78 3.80
CA MET A 227 -7.56 3.77 4.06
C MET A 227 -6.17 4.37 4.26
N ILE A 228 -5.78 5.34 3.44
CA ILE A 228 -4.47 6.01 3.49
C ILE A 228 -4.56 7.48 3.93
N ASP A 229 -5.63 7.84 4.66
CA ASP A 229 -5.79 9.17 5.23
C ASP A 229 -4.56 9.60 6.06
N GLY A 230 -4.00 10.77 5.77
CA GLY A 230 -2.74 11.26 6.34
C GLY A 230 -1.55 11.20 5.39
N VAL A 231 -1.59 10.38 4.33
CA VAL A 231 -0.61 10.43 3.24
C VAL A 231 -0.84 11.69 2.40
N ASP A 232 0.22 12.43 2.08
CA ASP A 232 0.14 13.63 1.25
C ASP A 232 -0.39 13.27 -0.14
N GLY A 233 -1.51 13.86 -0.56
CA GLY A 233 -2.20 13.52 -1.81
C GLY A 233 -3.37 12.53 -1.65
N ALA A 234 -3.56 11.91 -0.50
CA ALA A 234 -4.68 10.96 -0.27
C ALA A 234 -6.06 11.62 -0.38
N ASP A 235 -6.17 12.92 -0.13
CA ASP A 235 -7.38 13.72 -0.28
C ASP A 235 -7.38 14.59 -1.55
N ALA A 236 -6.43 14.38 -2.47
CA ALA A 236 -6.43 15.06 -3.75
C ALA A 236 -7.71 14.70 -4.53
N GLY A 237 -8.52 15.73 -4.85
CA GLY A 237 -9.85 15.58 -5.46
C GLY A 237 -11.02 15.59 -4.48
N TRP A 238 -10.76 15.77 -3.18
CA TRP A 238 -11.76 15.92 -2.13
C TRP A 238 -11.70 17.34 -1.55
N ASP A 239 -12.87 17.91 -1.30
CA ASP A 239 -13.03 19.12 -0.49
C ASP A 239 -13.35 18.72 0.95
N LYS A 240 -12.89 19.51 1.92
CA LYS A 240 -13.28 19.35 3.33
C LYS A 240 -14.41 20.33 3.64
N ASP A 241 -15.50 19.85 4.22
CA ASP A 241 -16.52 20.74 4.78
C ASP A 241 -16.01 21.41 6.06
N GLU A 242 -16.77 22.37 6.60
CA GLU A 242 -16.41 23.11 7.83
C GLU A 242 -16.26 22.18 9.06
N GLN A 243 -16.82 20.97 8.99
CA GLN A 243 -16.74 19.93 10.00
C GLN A 243 -15.60 18.93 9.73
N GLY A 244 -14.80 19.15 8.68
CA GLY A 244 -13.67 18.30 8.29
C GLY A 244 -14.06 17.01 7.56
N ASN A 245 -15.32 16.81 7.17
CA ASN A 245 -15.73 15.66 6.35
C ASN A 245 -15.36 15.89 4.89
N LYS A 246 -15.00 14.80 4.20
CA LYS A 246 -14.57 14.84 2.81
C LYS A 246 -15.78 14.70 1.87
N LYS A 247 -15.90 15.60 0.90
CA LYS A 247 -16.85 15.53 -0.21
C LYS A 247 -16.07 15.57 -1.53
N HIS A 248 -16.50 14.81 -2.53
CA HIS A 248 -15.83 14.84 -3.83
C HIS A 248 -15.89 16.26 -4.41
N ARG A 249 -14.77 16.78 -4.90
CA ARG A 249 -14.74 18.09 -5.55
C ARG A 249 -15.57 18.03 -6.82
N THR A 250 -16.69 18.76 -6.84
CA THR A 250 -17.57 18.83 -8.01
C THR A 250 -17.15 20.04 -8.85
N GLY A 251 -16.12 19.87 -9.69
CA GLY A 251 -15.68 20.88 -10.65
C GLY A 251 -14.47 20.38 -11.45
N LYS A 252 -14.49 20.55 -12.78
CA LYS A 252 -13.33 20.29 -13.63
C LYS A 252 -12.20 21.22 -13.20
N THR A 253 -11.26 20.73 -12.42
CA THR A 253 -10.00 21.41 -12.19
C THR A 253 -8.90 20.48 -12.66
N GLY A 254 -8.28 20.85 -13.77
CA GLY A 254 -7.00 20.28 -14.17
C GLY A 254 -6.01 20.57 -13.06
N LEU A 255 -5.51 19.50 -12.46
CA LEU A 255 -4.27 19.47 -11.68
C LEU A 255 -3.20 18.83 -12.55
#